data_AF-A0A3N4L3H9-F1
#
_entry.id   AF-A0A3N4L3H9-F1
#
_cell.length_a   1.000
_cell.length_b   1.000
_cell.length_c   1.000
_cell.angle_alpha   90.00
_cell.angle_beta   90.00
_cell.angle_gamma   90.00
#
_symmetry.space_group_name_H-M   'P 1'
#
loop_
_entity.id
_entity.type
_entity.pdbx_description
1 polymer ?
#
loop_
_entity_poly.entity_id
_entity_poly.type
_entity_poly.pdbx_seq_one_letter_code
_entity_poly.pdbx_strand_id
1 'polypeptide(L)'
;MSTPKKLTGRLVCLTLLLFLSTAVYADGHEHQHNHEHEHNHEAHAATIVNDEGTYYFSYPKYRGLMYAHILTMCAGWIIFMPVSCVLLISNSRYHLPAKLLFLVTHGVSIFLGFIYDKATPDLYPNNSYRKLEWAIICILLVQSVLGVLRVIVRTVLPENRHLMGSKEGFTPIREDDPECRPSGDSGQGTEDYYPSRASVYGDRDNQLQEFDGDEPYIVPTQVERVGYFAKTTERIESFLSRRMPFVFNERVMRVCGFCYDYIERFLVILGYVQICLGIVTGSGIFMGNRVFNGLAHFIKGSIFFLYGIITLGRWLGAFSELGWAWNVKPSLREFGGGWARKYVPSAEMIESTTIFVYGCSNIFLERLAGAGGAWSHGDLEHVSIAFMFIGGGLSGILFESKKIRDLLNYSTVTQVTTPSNSPTISTPGHQVPKNYGMSYNPIPALVFFILGVMMSKHHQALPLSTTLHTQWGTLLSGFSVFRLLTYALLYLSPPISYLPSRPPTEIVGSFCLMAGGLVFMASNKDTASYLDRVSADPMFILTVIIGIAALIMCWVTGVMAIKGWALRREHRKS
;
A
#
# COMPACT_ATOMS: atom_id res chain seq x y z
N MET A 1 -19.61 39.18 -22.10
CA MET A 1 -18.14 39.30 -22.00
C MET A 1 -17.73 39.49 -20.55
N SER A 2 -17.30 38.43 -19.86
CA SER A 2 -16.05 38.39 -19.08
C SER A 2 -15.94 37.00 -18.45
N THR A 3 -14.74 36.43 -18.55
CA THR A 3 -14.38 35.03 -18.34
C THR A 3 -14.22 34.64 -16.87
N PRO A 4 -14.47 33.37 -16.49
CA PRO A 4 -14.09 32.83 -15.19
C PRO A 4 -12.59 32.46 -15.22
N LYS A 5 -11.80 32.99 -14.27
CA LYS A 5 -10.44 32.52 -14.01
C LYS A 5 -10.27 32.23 -12.52
N LYS A 6 -9.68 31.05 -12.26
CA LYS A 6 -9.19 30.50 -10.99
C LYS A 6 -10.18 29.65 -10.17
N LEU A 7 -10.72 28.62 -10.81
CA LEU A 7 -11.21 27.41 -10.15
C LEU A 7 -10.35 26.22 -10.58
N THR A 8 -9.11 26.14 -10.12
CA THR A 8 -8.22 24.97 -10.31
C THR A 8 -7.13 25.03 -9.24
N GLY A 9 -7.16 24.10 -8.29
CA GLY A 9 -6.07 23.92 -7.31
C GLY A 9 -6.43 23.74 -5.83
N ARG A 10 -7.72 23.65 -5.44
CA ARG A 10 -8.13 23.58 -4.01
C ARG A 10 -8.76 22.27 -3.54
N LEU A 11 -8.83 21.23 -4.37
CA LEU A 11 -9.51 19.98 -4.00
C LEU A 11 -8.63 18.92 -3.32
N VAL A 12 -7.30 19.13 -3.24
CA VAL A 12 -6.36 18.19 -2.59
C VAL A 12 -5.93 18.66 -1.19
N CYS A 13 -6.04 19.95 -0.89
CA CYS A 13 -5.82 20.48 0.47
C CYS A 13 -7.03 20.28 1.39
N LEU A 14 -8.24 20.06 0.85
CA LEU A 14 -9.47 20.04 1.66
C LEU A 14 -9.56 18.80 2.58
N THR A 15 -8.93 17.68 2.22
CA THR A 15 -8.87 16.46 3.03
C THR A 15 -7.92 16.53 4.23
N LEU A 16 -6.82 17.26 4.08
CA LEU A 16 -5.91 17.57 5.18
C LEU A 16 -6.45 18.71 6.04
N LEU A 17 -7.13 19.68 5.41
CA LEU A 17 -7.86 20.73 6.11
C LEU A 17 -9.09 20.21 6.85
N LEU A 18 -9.66 19.04 6.53
CA LEU A 18 -10.78 18.46 7.29
C LEU A 18 -10.34 17.78 8.60
N PHE A 19 -9.08 17.31 8.68
CA PHE A 19 -8.45 16.92 9.96
C PHE A 19 -8.02 18.15 10.78
N LEU A 20 -7.79 19.28 10.11
CA LEU A 20 -7.45 20.57 10.71
C LEU A 20 -8.69 21.44 10.99
N SER A 21 -9.83 21.19 10.35
CA SER A 21 -11.04 22.02 10.48
C SER A 21 -11.77 21.76 11.78
N THR A 22 -11.58 20.59 12.40
CA THR A 22 -11.98 20.37 13.78
C THR A 22 -11.15 21.21 14.76
N ALA A 23 -9.93 21.63 14.39
CA ALA A 23 -9.13 22.60 15.14
C ALA A 23 -9.38 24.06 14.71
N VAL A 24 -9.85 24.31 13.48
CA VAL A 24 -10.13 25.66 12.94
C VAL A 24 -11.59 26.11 13.17
N TYR A 25 -12.51 25.21 13.53
CA TYR A 25 -13.85 25.62 13.98
C TYR A 25 -13.82 26.43 15.31
N ALA A 26 -12.65 26.55 15.94
CA ALA A 26 -12.41 27.38 17.11
C ALA A 26 -12.08 28.87 16.81
N ASP A 27 -12.06 29.30 15.54
CA ASP A 27 -11.69 30.69 15.21
C ASP A 27 -12.60 31.23 14.09
N GLY A 28 -13.79 31.69 14.49
CA GLY A 28 -14.63 32.55 13.65
C GLY A 28 -16.14 32.31 13.78
N HIS A 29 -16.77 33.02 14.71
CA HIS A 29 -17.90 33.92 14.41
C HIS A 29 -18.36 34.63 15.70
N GLU A 30 -17.78 35.81 15.96
CA GLU A 30 -18.49 36.84 16.71
C GLU A 30 -19.55 37.45 15.79
N HIS A 31 -20.82 37.10 16.01
CA HIS A 31 -21.93 37.93 15.57
C HIS A 31 -22.78 38.29 16.79
N GLN A 32 -22.71 39.58 17.13
CA GLN A 32 -23.43 40.25 18.20
C GLN A 32 -24.86 40.61 17.73
N HIS A 33 -25.84 40.30 18.60
CA HIS A 33 -27.19 40.87 18.72
C HIS A 33 -28.23 40.56 17.62
N ASN A 34 -29.52 40.30 17.89
CA ASN A 34 -30.36 40.46 19.09
C ASN A 34 -31.59 39.57 18.90
N HIS A 35 -32.05 38.84 19.92
CA HIS A 35 -33.49 38.62 20.16
C HIS A 35 -33.72 38.26 21.63
N GLU A 36 -34.53 39.09 22.28
CA GLU A 36 -35.10 38.87 23.60
C GLU A 36 -36.02 37.65 23.58
N HIS A 37 -35.85 36.74 24.54
CA HIS A 37 -36.95 36.12 25.28
C HIS A 37 -36.38 35.35 26.49
N GLU A 38 -36.79 35.78 27.68
CA GLU A 38 -36.61 35.06 28.94
C GLU A 38 -37.29 33.69 28.87
N HIS A 39 -36.56 32.64 29.25
CA HIS A 39 -37.06 31.64 30.18
C HIS A 39 -35.90 30.85 30.79
N ASN A 40 -35.87 30.85 32.13
CA ASN A 40 -34.88 30.24 33.00
C ASN A 40 -34.75 28.73 32.80
N HIS A 41 -33.55 28.27 32.44
CA HIS A 41 -33.00 27.00 32.91
C HIS A 41 -31.49 27.15 33.13
N GLU A 42 -31.04 26.55 34.23
CA GLU A 42 -29.78 26.79 34.93
C GLU A 42 -28.53 26.77 34.04
N ALA A 43 -27.80 27.88 34.09
CA ALA A 43 -26.51 28.05 33.46
C ALA A 43 -25.44 27.26 34.23
N HIS A 44 -25.10 26.06 33.76
CA HIS A 44 -23.71 25.63 33.76
C HIS A 44 -23.02 26.28 32.57
N ALA A 45 -22.58 27.52 32.77
CA ALA A 45 -21.64 28.19 31.89
C ALA A 45 -20.36 27.35 31.84
N ALA A 46 -20.24 26.52 30.80
CA ALA A 46 -18.99 25.87 30.44
C ALA A 46 -17.97 26.99 30.19
N THR A 47 -17.09 27.22 31.15
CA THR A 47 -15.94 28.10 30.98
C THR A 47 -15.11 27.49 29.86
N ILE A 48 -15.12 28.10 28.67
CA ILE A 48 -14.17 27.77 27.61
C ILE A 48 -12.80 28.14 28.20
N VAL A 49 -12.08 27.14 28.68
CA VAL A 49 -10.68 27.31 29.07
C VAL A 49 -9.94 27.67 27.79
N ASN A 50 -9.45 28.91 27.70
CA ASN A 50 -8.60 29.35 26.61
C ASN A 50 -7.28 28.57 26.67
N ASP A 51 -7.23 27.42 25.98
CA ASP A 51 -6.04 26.58 25.77
C ASP A 51 -5.02 27.24 24.81
N GLU A 52 -4.97 28.58 24.75
CA GLU A 52 -4.07 29.30 23.86
C GLU A 52 -2.60 29.02 24.20
N GLY A 53 -1.88 28.46 23.23
CA GLY A 53 -0.44 28.18 23.36
C GLY A 53 -0.08 27.00 24.26
N THR A 54 -1.03 26.16 24.66
CA THR A 54 -0.77 24.90 25.39
C THR A 54 -0.25 23.79 24.47
N TYR A 55 -0.58 23.85 23.16
CA TYR A 55 -0.11 22.93 22.13
C TYR A 55 0.16 23.64 20.80
N TYR A 56 0.90 23.00 19.89
CA TYR A 56 1.37 23.66 18.67
C TYR A 56 0.24 24.17 17.76
N PHE A 57 -0.90 23.47 17.67
CA PHE A 57 -2.05 23.95 16.91
C PHE A 57 -2.79 25.14 17.56
N SER A 58 -2.78 25.27 18.88
CA SER A 58 -3.37 26.45 19.55
C SER A 58 -2.40 27.63 19.66
N TYR A 59 -1.14 27.46 19.26
CA TYR A 59 -0.14 28.53 19.33
C TYR A 59 -0.44 29.66 18.32
N PRO A 60 -0.64 30.92 18.76
CA PRO A 60 -1.13 31.99 17.89
C PRO A 60 -0.09 32.56 16.93
N LYS A 61 1.21 32.50 17.27
CA LYS A 61 2.29 33.06 16.45
C LYS A 61 2.81 32.04 15.43
N TYR A 62 3.26 32.54 14.27
CA TYR A 62 3.88 31.73 13.21
C TYR A 62 3.02 30.58 12.64
N ARG A 63 1.69 30.63 12.79
CA ARG A 63 0.73 29.63 12.25
C ARG A 63 0.97 29.33 10.76
N GLY A 64 1.27 30.35 9.95
CA GLY A 64 1.55 30.19 8.52
C GLY A 64 2.74 29.29 8.22
N LEU A 65 3.80 29.34 9.03
CA LEU A 65 4.99 28.47 8.87
C LEU A 65 4.65 27.03 9.25
N MET A 66 3.91 26.82 10.33
CA MET A 66 3.42 25.49 10.74
C MET A 66 2.56 24.86 9.64
N TYR A 67 1.58 25.60 9.11
CA TYR A 67 0.74 25.08 8.02
C TYR A 67 1.55 24.84 6.74
N ALA A 68 2.50 25.70 6.40
CA ALA A 68 3.38 25.46 5.25
C ALA A 68 4.24 24.19 5.42
N HIS A 69 4.79 23.96 6.63
CA HIS A 69 5.49 22.73 6.97
C HIS A 69 4.58 21.51 6.82
N ILE A 70 3.37 21.53 7.39
CA ILE A 70 2.40 20.43 7.30
C ILE A 70 2.01 20.15 5.85
N LEU A 71 1.66 21.18 5.08
CA LEU A 71 1.23 21.04 3.69
C LEU A 71 2.34 20.45 2.81
N THR A 72 3.57 20.94 2.96
CA THR A 72 4.74 20.42 2.23
C THR A 72 5.09 19.00 2.66
N MET A 73 5.02 18.69 3.96
CA MET A 73 5.26 17.34 4.48
C MET A 73 4.24 16.35 3.90
N CYS A 74 2.95 16.72 3.93
CA CYS A 74 1.88 15.87 3.41
C CYS A 74 1.96 15.72 1.89
N ALA A 75 2.26 16.78 1.14
CA ALA A 75 2.48 16.68 -0.30
C ALA A 75 3.65 15.73 -0.63
N GLY A 76 4.75 15.80 0.10
CA GLY A 76 5.88 14.88 -0.04
C GLY A 76 5.47 13.42 0.20
N TRP A 77 4.89 13.13 1.37
CA TRP A 77 4.67 11.75 1.81
C TRP A 77 3.38 11.10 1.30
N ILE A 78 2.32 11.86 1.03
CA ILE A 78 1.05 11.32 0.51
C ILE A 78 1.08 11.25 -1.02
N ILE A 79 1.70 12.24 -1.68
CA ILE A 79 1.65 12.35 -3.15
C ILE A 79 2.94 11.83 -3.78
N PHE A 80 4.08 12.49 -3.55
CA PHE A 80 5.28 12.23 -4.34
C PHE A 80 5.96 10.90 -4.00
N MET A 81 6.02 10.53 -2.73
CA MET A 81 6.69 9.29 -2.33
C MET A 81 5.97 8.02 -2.82
N PRO A 82 4.64 7.86 -2.67
CA PRO A 82 3.95 6.69 -3.22
C PRO A 82 4.06 6.61 -4.74
N VAL A 83 4.00 7.75 -5.44
CA VAL A 83 4.22 7.84 -6.90
C VAL A 83 5.64 7.39 -7.27
N SER A 84 6.66 7.89 -6.54
CA SER A 84 8.06 7.46 -6.73
C SER A 84 8.22 5.94 -6.54
N CYS A 85 7.58 5.38 -5.51
CA CYS A 85 7.64 3.96 -5.18
C CYS A 85 7.02 3.10 -6.29
N VAL A 86 5.83 3.43 -6.80
CA VAL A 86 5.24 2.65 -7.91
C VAL A 86 5.99 2.80 -9.23
N LEU A 87 6.63 3.95 -9.47
CA LEU A 87 7.52 4.14 -10.62
C LEU A 87 8.81 3.31 -10.49
N LEU A 88 9.33 3.10 -9.27
CA LEU A 88 10.42 2.17 -9.02
C LEU A 88 9.99 0.73 -9.29
N ILE A 89 8.83 0.31 -8.76
CA ILE A 89 8.31 -1.05 -8.94
C ILE A 89 8.08 -1.37 -10.42
N SER A 90 7.72 -0.37 -11.22
CA SER A 90 7.54 -0.51 -12.68
C SER A 90 8.84 -0.35 -13.49
N ASN A 91 10.00 -0.22 -12.83
CA ASN A 91 11.29 0.06 -13.47
C ASN A 91 11.27 1.27 -14.42
N SER A 92 10.42 2.26 -14.16
CA SER A 92 10.25 3.40 -15.03
C SER A 92 11.37 4.44 -14.87
N ARG A 93 11.77 5.04 -15.98
CA ARG A 93 12.73 6.17 -16.00
C ARG A 93 12.23 7.40 -15.24
N TYR A 94 10.92 7.53 -15.05
CA TYR A 94 10.31 8.63 -14.29
C TYR A 94 10.51 8.51 -12.77
N HIS A 95 11.01 7.38 -12.29
CA HIS A 95 11.35 7.19 -10.87
C HIS A 95 12.33 8.25 -10.37
N LEU A 96 13.44 8.51 -11.07
CA LEU A 96 14.46 9.46 -10.62
C LEU A 96 13.92 10.90 -10.50
N PRO A 97 13.20 11.46 -11.50
CA PRO A 97 12.52 12.74 -11.35
C PRO A 97 11.52 12.78 -10.19
N ALA A 98 10.70 11.74 -10.03
CA ALA A 98 9.72 11.68 -8.94
C ALA A 98 10.40 11.64 -7.56
N LYS A 99 11.49 10.87 -7.42
CA LYS A 99 12.29 10.79 -6.20
C LYS A 99 12.94 12.12 -5.86
N LEU A 100 13.50 12.81 -6.87
CA LEU A 100 14.06 14.15 -6.69
C LEU A 100 13.01 15.15 -6.21
N LEU A 101 11.82 15.14 -6.83
CA LEU A 101 10.71 16.01 -6.44
C LEU A 101 10.26 15.76 -4.99
N PHE A 102 10.22 14.48 -4.58
CA PHE A 102 10.00 14.11 -3.19
C PHE A 102 11.07 14.66 -2.26
N LEU A 103 12.36 14.43 -2.56
CA LEU A 103 13.47 14.90 -1.73
C LEU A 103 13.50 16.42 -1.59
N VAL A 104 13.25 17.16 -2.66
CA VAL A 104 13.16 18.63 -2.64
C VAL A 104 12.00 19.08 -1.74
N THR A 105 10.81 18.49 -1.93
CA THR A 105 9.62 18.85 -1.14
C THR A 105 9.82 18.53 0.34
N HIS A 106 10.43 17.39 0.66
CA HIS A 106 10.75 17.00 2.04
C HIS A 106 11.80 17.93 2.65
N GLY A 107 12.85 18.30 1.91
CA GLY A 107 13.86 19.25 2.35
C GLY A 107 13.28 20.63 2.65
N VAL A 108 12.38 21.14 1.79
CA VAL A 108 11.64 22.39 2.03
C VAL A 108 10.80 22.27 3.30
N SER A 109 10.12 21.13 3.51
CA SER A 109 9.32 20.91 4.71
C SER A 109 10.16 20.93 5.98
N ILE A 110 11.30 20.22 6.02
CA ILE A 110 12.23 20.23 7.16
C ILE A 110 12.74 21.65 7.41
N PHE A 111 13.10 22.39 6.36
CA PHE A 111 13.58 23.77 6.49
C PHE A 111 12.52 24.69 7.13
N LEU A 112 11.27 24.58 6.71
CA LEU A 112 10.16 25.33 7.31
C LEU A 112 9.94 24.94 8.78
N GLY A 113 10.01 23.64 9.09
CA GLY A 113 9.91 23.12 10.47
C GLY A 113 11.05 23.64 11.36
N PHE A 114 12.28 23.68 10.83
CA PHE A 114 13.43 24.23 11.55
C PHE A 114 13.30 25.73 11.85
N ILE A 115 12.79 26.52 10.91
CA ILE A 115 12.50 27.94 11.16
C ILE A 115 11.44 28.08 12.25
N TYR A 116 10.38 27.29 12.19
CA TYR A 116 9.33 27.29 13.21
C TYR A 116 9.90 26.96 14.60
N ASP A 117 10.66 25.87 14.73
CA ASP A 117 11.30 25.46 15.98
C ASP A 117 12.20 26.54 16.60
N LYS A 118 12.85 27.37 15.77
CA LYS A 118 13.66 28.50 16.25
C LYS A 118 12.84 29.72 16.64
N ALA A 119 11.65 29.87 16.06
CA ALA A 119 10.75 30.99 16.28
C ALA A 119 9.76 30.76 17.43
N THR A 120 9.55 29.51 17.86
CA THR A 120 8.61 29.13 18.92
C THR A 120 9.30 28.43 20.09
N PRO A 121 8.77 28.52 21.31
CA PRO A 121 9.26 27.71 22.42
C PRO A 121 9.05 26.22 22.13
N ASP A 122 9.98 25.38 22.57
CA ASP A 122 9.80 23.92 22.50
C ASP A 122 8.78 23.49 23.57
N LEU A 123 7.55 23.22 23.11
CA LEU A 123 6.46 22.79 23.97
C LEU A 123 6.63 21.33 24.44
N TYR A 124 7.34 20.50 23.65
CA TYR A 124 7.46 19.06 23.86
C TYR A 124 8.92 18.60 23.76
N PRO A 125 9.71 18.84 24.82
CA PRO A 125 11.08 18.38 24.84
C PRO A 125 11.11 16.85 24.69
N ASN A 126 12.04 16.35 23.87
CA ASN A 126 12.26 14.92 23.65
C ASN A 126 11.10 14.15 22.96
N ASN A 127 10.27 14.83 22.18
CA ASN A 127 9.17 14.21 21.43
C ASN A 127 9.63 13.17 20.39
N SER A 128 8.77 12.17 20.13
CA SER A 128 9.06 11.08 19.20
C SER A 128 9.06 11.50 17.73
N TYR A 129 8.31 12.54 17.37
CA TYR A 129 8.24 13.06 16.01
C TYR A 129 9.60 13.52 15.51
N ARG A 130 10.31 14.34 16.31
CA ARG A 130 11.65 14.86 15.99
C ARG A 130 12.68 13.72 15.87
N LYS A 131 12.60 12.70 16.74
CA LYS A 131 13.47 11.53 16.67
C LYS A 131 13.27 10.73 15.38
N LEU A 132 12.02 10.48 14.99
CA LEU A 132 11.72 9.78 13.75
C LEU A 132 12.13 10.60 12.54
N GLU A 133 11.95 11.92 12.56
CA GLU A 133 12.38 12.81 11.47
C GLU A 133 13.89 12.73 11.23
N TRP A 134 14.72 12.77 12.28
CA TRP A 134 16.17 12.57 12.16
C TRP A 134 16.54 11.19 11.63
N ALA A 135 15.84 10.13 12.07
CA ALA A 135 16.05 8.79 11.55
C ALA A 135 15.69 8.69 10.05
N ILE A 136 14.58 9.31 9.64
CA ILE A 136 14.15 9.40 8.24
C ILE A 136 15.19 10.13 7.40
N ILE A 137 15.74 11.25 7.86
CA ILE A 137 16.81 11.97 7.15
C ILE A 137 18.02 11.05 6.91
N CYS A 138 18.42 10.28 7.92
CA CYS A 138 19.52 9.31 7.79
C CYS A 138 19.21 8.21 6.77
N ILE A 139 17.99 7.65 6.81
CA ILE A 139 17.53 6.62 5.87
C ILE A 139 17.50 7.17 4.44
N LEU A 140 16.99 8.39 4.24
CA LEU A 140 16.93 9.05 2.95
C LEU A 140 18.33 9.37 2.40
N LEU A 141 19.28 9.73 3.27
CA LEU A 141 20.67 9.91 2.89
C LEU A 141 21.28 8.60 2.38
N VAL A 142 21.15 7.52 3.15
CA VAL A 142 21.62 6.18 2.75
C VAL A 142 21.00 5.77 1.42
N GLN A 143 19.69 5.98 1.27
CA GLN A 143 18.99 5.62 0.05
C GLN A 143 19.43 6.46 -1.15
N SER A 144 19.69 7.75 -0.96
CA SER A 144 20.20 8.64 -2.02
C SER A 144 21.58 8.20 -2.48
N VAL A 145 22.46 7.80 -1.55
CA VAL A 145 23.78 7.23 -1.87
C VAL A 145 23.65 5.94 -2.67
N LEU A 146 22.78 5.00 -2.25
CA LEU A 146 22.51 3.77 -2.99
C LEU A 146 21.93 4.04 -4.39
N GLY A 147 21.08 5.05 -4.53
CA GLY A 147 20.49 5.46 -5.80
C GLY A 147 21.53 6.02 -6.77
N VAL A 148 22.40 6.93 -6.30
CA VAL A 148 23.52 7.47 -7.08
C VAL A 148 24.47 6.36 -7.50
N LEU A 149 24.80 5.45 -6.58
CA LEU A 149 25.65 4.30 -6.88
C LEU A 149 25.05 3.42 -7.99
N ARG A 150 23.74 3.14 -7.94
CA ARG A 150 23.03 2.36 -8.98
C ARG A 150 23.10 3.04 -10.34
N VAL A 151 22.97 4.37 -10.39
CA VAL A 151 23.08 5.13 -11.65
C VAL A 151 24.49 5.08 -12.20
N ILE A 152 25.51 5.34 -11.36
CA ILE A 152 26.92 5.32 -11.78
C ILE A 152 27.32 3.96 -12.34
N VAL A 153 26.97 2.87 -11.65
CA VAL A 153 27.30 1.51 -12.11
C VAL A 153 26.61 1.20 -13.44
N ARG A 154 25.35 1.61 -13.61
CA ARG A 154 24.63 1.42 -14.87
C ARG A 154 25.24 2.19 -16.04
N THR A 155 25.84 3.35 -15.77
CA THR A 155 26.51 4.17 -16.80
C THR A 155 27.92 3.67 -17.13
N VAL A 156 28.65 3.13 -16.15
CA VAL A 156 30.07 2.74 -16.29
C VAL A 156 30.23 1.30 -16.81
N LEU A 157 29.30 0.38 -16.49
CA LEU A 157 29.32 -1.01 -16.98
C LEU A 157 28.19 -1.26 -17.99
N PRO A 158 28.28 -0.75 -19.24
CA PRO A 158 27.24 -0.94 -20.25
C PRO A 158 27.08 -2.41 -20.68
N GLU A 159 28.12 -3.23 -20.57
CA GLU A 159 28.13 -4.65 -20.94
C GLU A 159 27.27 -5.52 -20.00
N ASN A 160 27.02 -5.06 -18.77
CA ASN A 160 26.16 -5.74 -17.78
C ASN A 160 24.68 -5.33 -17.85
N ARG A 161 24.22 -4.67 -18.93
CA ARG A 161 22.80 -4.33 -19.14
C ARG A 161 21.86 -5.54 -19.01
N HIS A 162 22.33 -6.74 -19.34
CA HIS A 162 21.57 -7.98 -19.18
C HIS A 162 21.41 -8.45 -17.72
N LEU A 163 22.36 -8.15 -16.84
CA LEU A 163 22.40 -8.70 -15.46
C LEU A 163 21.53 -7.93 -14.45
N MET A 164 21.28 -6.63 -14.67
CA MET A 164 20.38 -5.83 -13.82
C MET A 164 18.95 -5.70 -14.37
N GLY A 165 18.73 -5.96 -15.66
CA GLY A 165 17.41 -5.93 -16.30
C GLY A 165 16.62 -7.25 -16.20
N SER A 166 17.24 -8.34 -15.74
CA SER A 166 16.62 -9.67 -15.69
C SER A 166 15.70 -9.89 -14.48
N LYS A 167 14.88 -8.90 -14.15
CA LYS A 167 13.68 -9.13 -13.34
C LYS A 167 12.45 -8.61 -14.09
N GLU A 168 11.74 -9.59 -14.64
CA GLU A 168 10.31 -9.55 -14.98
C GLU A 168 9.93 -8.69 -16.20
N GLY A 169 10.64 -8.88 -17.32
CA GLY A 169 10.12 -8.55 -18.66
C GLY A 169 9.42 -9.76 -19.26
N PHE A 170 8.10 -9.64 -19.44
CA PHE A 170 7.26 -10.57 -20.21
C PHE A 170 7.84 -10.75 -21.62
N THR A 171 8.32 -11.94 -21.96
CA THR A 171 8.53 -12.37 -23.35
C THR A 171 7.18 -12.85 -23.88
N PRO A 172 6.53 -12.17 -24.83
CA PRO A 172 5.39 -12.76 -25.51
C PRO A 172 5.88 -14.00 -26.27
N ILE A 173 5.30 -15.15 -25.95
CA ILE A 173 5.35 -16.31 -26.82
C ILE A 173 4.66 -15.88 -28.12
N ARG A 174 5.40 -15.92 -29.23
CA ARG A 174 4.82 -15.88 -30.57
C ARG A 174 3.88 -17.08 -30.64
N GLU A 175 2.59 -16.83 -30.89
CA GLU A 175 1.65 -17.87 -31.28
C GLU A 175 2.20 -18.49 -32.56
N ASP A 176 2.95 -19.58 -32.42
CA ASP A 176 3.20 -20.50 -33.51
C ASP A 176 1.87 -21.22 -33.74
N ASP A 177 1.31 -20.99 -34.93
CA ASP A 177 0.10 -21.64 -35.43
C ASP A 177 0.14 -23.15 -35.19
N PRO A 178 -0.97 -23.79 -34.80
CA PRO A 178 -1.00 -25.22 -34.57
C PRO A 178 -0.74 -25.97 -35.90
N GLU A 179 0.33 -26.77 -35.89
CA GLU A 179 0.69 -27.75 -36.90
C GLU A 179 -0.56 -28.51 -37.40
N CYS A 180 -0.96 -28.22 -38.64
CA CYS A 180 -1.85 -29.07 -39.40
C CYS A 180 -1.16 -30.41 -39.65
N ARG A 181 -1.73 -31.47 -39.06
CA ARG A 181 -1.41 -32.87 -39.32
C ARG A 181 -1.44 -33.17 -40.83
N PRO A 182 -0.41 -33.81 -41.41
CA PRO A 182 -0.53 -34.33 -42.77
C PRO A 182 -1.28 -35.66 -42.73
N SER A 183 -2.58 -35.64 -43.02
CA SER A 183 -3.31 -36.84 -43.44
C SER A 183 -2.91 -37.15 -44.88
N GLY A 184 -2.17 -38.25 -45.06
CA GLY A 184 -2.04 -38.87 -46.37
C GLY A 184 -3.36 -39.55 -46.74
N ASP A 185 -3.96 -39.10 -47.83
CA ASP A 185 -4.87 -39.92 -48.62
C ASP A 185 -4.83 -39.49 -50.10
N SER A 186 -5.05 -40.46 -50.95
CA SER A 186 -4.65 -40.53 -52.36
C SER A 186 -5.80 -40.16 -53.29
N GLY A 187 -5.44 -39.66 -54.48
CA GLY A 187 -6.13 -40.08 -55.70
C GLY A 187 -7.03 -39.06 -56.40
N GLN A 188 -6.60 -38.73 -57.62
CA GLN A 188 -7.39 -38.63 -58.86
C GLN A 188 -8.39 -37.46 -59.04
N GLY A 189 -8.24 -36.78 -60.17
CA GLY A 189 -9.39 -36.41 -61.01
C GLY A 189 -9.58 -34.94 -61.38
N THR A 190 -9.07 -34.60 -62.57
CA THR A 190 -9.70 -33.79 -63.65
C THR A 190 -10.01 -32.29 -63.47
N GLU A 191 -9.36 -31.49 -64.34
CA GLU A 191 -9.88 -30.45 -65.28
C GLU A 191 -10.62 -29.22 -64.67
N ASP A 192 -10.57 -27.97 -65.17
CA ASP A 192 -9.98 -27.35 -66.36
C ASP A 192 -9.99 -25.80 -66.18
N TYR A 193 -9.06 -25.10 -66.85
CA TYR A 193 -9.17 -23.74 -67.43
C TYR A 193 -9.25 -22.42 -66.58
N TYR A 194 -8.07 -21.81 -66.32
CA TYR A 194 -7.57 -20.41 -66.60
C TYR A 194 -8.49 -19.15 -66.70
N PRO A 195 -7.95 -17.89 -66.64
CA PRO A 195 -6.65 -17.39 -66.15
C PRO A 195 -6.62 -15.99 -65.45
N SER A 196 -5.40 -15.64 -64.96
CA SER A 196 -4.77 -14.29 -64.89
C SER A 196 -5.06 -13.38 -63.69
N ARG A 197 -4.02 -13.03 -62.90
CA ARG A 197 -3.07 -11.92 -63.21
C ARG A 197 -1.98 -11.76 -62.13
N ALA A 198 -0.72 -11.83 -62.59
CA ALA A 198 0.50 -11.09 -62.16
C ALA A 198 0.97 -11.13 -60.68
N SER A 199 2.26 -11.19 -60.34
CA SER A 199 3.53 -11.54 -61.02
C SER A 199 4.59 -11.46 -59.91
N VAL A 200 5.25 -12.56 -59.55
CA VAL A 200 6.65 -12.90 -59.90
C VAL A 200 7.70 -12.18 -59.04
N TYR A 201 8.25 -12.99 -58.13
CA TYR A 201 9.61 -12.93 -57.59
C TYR A 201 10.67 -13.02 -58.70
N GLY A 202 11.84 -12.42 -58.48
CA GLY A 202 13.09 -12.98 -59.00
C GLY A 202 14.14 -11.96 -59.41
N ASP A 203 15.15 -11.83 -58.54
CA ASP A 203 16.57 -12.06 -58.88
C ASP A 203 17.23 -11.21 -59.99
N ARG A 204 18.25 -10.42 -59.61
CA ARG A 204 19.64 -10.51 -60.07
C ARG A 204 20.44 -9.20 -59.99
N ASP A 205 21.69 -9.38 -59.54
CA ASP A 205 22.98 -8.86 -60.00
C ASP A 205 23.18 -7.38 -60.41
N ASN A 206 24.22 -6.81 -59.80
CA ASN A 206 25.29 -5.96 -60.36
C ASN A 206 24.98 -5.12 -61.61
N GLN A 207 25.02 -3.78 -61.44
CA GLN A 207 25.99 -2.85 -62.03
C GLN A 207 25.47 -1.40 -61.96
N LEU A 208 26.42 -0.44 -62.06
CA LEU A 208 26.27 1.00 -62.35
C LEU A 208 25.91 1.86 -61.11
N GLN A 209 26.44 3.06 -60.87
CA GLN A 209 27.31 3.96 -61.65
C GLN A 209 27.87 5.02 -60.68
N GLU A 210 29.12 5.44 -60.86
CA GLU A 210 29.63 6.71 -60.34
C GLU A 210 28.85 7.89 -60.94
N PHE A 211 28.33 8.78 -60.10
CA PHE A 211 28.09 10.17 -60.46
C PHE A 211 28.32 11.07 -59.24
N ASP A 212 29.28 11.97 -59.41
CA ASP A 212 29.78 12.96 -58.46
C ASP A 212 28.82 14.16 -58.38
N GLY A 213 28.70 14.78 -57.21
CA GLY A 213 27.77 15.89 -56.98
C GLY A 213 27.70 16.34 -55.52
N ASP A 214 28.56 17.30 -55.18
CA ASP A 214 28.67 17.99 -53.90
C ASP A 214 27.34 18.57 -53.36
N GLU A 215 26.93 18.14 -52.16
CA GLU A 215 26.24 19.01 -51.19
C GLU A 215 26.69 18.66 -49.76
N PRO A 216 27.15 19.63 -48.95
CA PRO A 216 27.56 19.37 -47.58
C PRO A 216 26.32 19.23 -46.70
N TYR A 217 25.92 17.99 -46.40
CA TYR A 217 24.94 17.71 -45.36
C TYR A 217 25.54 18.07 -43.99
N ILE A 218 25.15 19.23 -43.46
CA ILE A 218 25.47 19.66 -42.10
C ILE A 218 24.72 18.74 -41.12
N VAL A 219 25.44 17.74 -40.59
CA VAL A 219 24.99 16.95 -39.44
C VAL A 219 24.90 17.90 -38.23
N PRO A 220 23.73 18.06 -37.56
CA PRO A 220 23.66 18.83 -36.34
C PRO A 220 24.50 18.16 -35.26
N THR A 221 25.51 18.88 -34.79
CA THR A 221 26.43 18.54 -33.70
C THR A 221 25.68 18.17 -32.41
N GLN A 222 25.37 16.88 -32.23
CA GLN A 222 25.03 16.29 -30.92
C GLN A 222 26.27 15.78 -30.16
N VAL A 223 27.47 15.99 -30.68
CA VAL A 223 28.72 15.38 -30.17
C VAL A 223 29.32 16.14 -28.96
N GLU A 224 28.95 17.41 -28.72
CA GLU A 224 29.60 18.20 -27.65
C GLU A 224 29.09 17.94 -26.23
N ARG A 225 27.80 17.61 -26.03
CA ARG A 225 27.26 17.34 -24.67
C ARG A 225 27.69 16.00 -24.08
N VAL A 226 28.14 15.06 -24.91
CA VAL A 226 28.57 13.72 -24.47
C VAL A 226 29.99 13.77 -23.91
N GLY A 227 30.86 14.66 -24.41
CA GLY A 227 32.28 14.72 -24.02
C GLY A 227 32.55 15.18 -22.57
N TYR A 228 31.73 16.10 -22.04
CA TYR A 228 31.88 16.58 -20.66
C TYR A 228 31.45 15.54 -19.62
N PHE A 229 30.34 14.84 -19.86
CA PHE A 229 29.89 13.76 -18.99
C PHE A 229 30.79 12.53 -19.08
N ALA A 230 31.29 12.19 -20.29
CA ALA A 230 32.22 11.08 -20.51
C ALA A 230 33.55 11.24 -19.74
N LYS A 231 34.18 12.42 -19.80
CA LYS A 231 35.40 12.69 -19.01
C LYS A 231 35.17 12.66 -17.50
N THR A 232 33.97 13.01 -17.06
CA THR A 232 33.61 12.99 -15.63
C THR A 232 33.35 11.56 -15.15
N THR A 233 32.71 10.72 -15.98
CA THR A 233 32.47 9.30 -15.68
C THR A 233 33.76 8.49 -15.63
N GLU A 234 34.74 8.76 -16.50
CA GLU A 234 36.06 8.10 -16.47
C GLU A 234 36.86 8.43 -15.19
N ARG A 235 36.77 9.68 -14.70
CA ARG A 235 37.39 10.07 -13.42
C ARG A 235 36.72 9.40 -12.22
N ILE A 236 35.40 9.28 -12.26
CA ILE A 236 34.61 8.63 -11.22
C ILE A 236 34.92 7.12 -11.22
N GLU A 237 34.99 6.50 -12.39
CA GLU A 237 35.35 5.09 -12.57
C GLU A 237 36.76 4.79 -12.06
N SER A 238 37.76 5.56 -12.47
CA SER A 238 39.14 5.40 -12.00
C SER A 238 39.28 5.63 -10.50
N PHE A 239 38.48 6.52 -9.91
CA PHE A 239 38.43 6.72 -8.46
C PHE A 239 37.75 5.55 -7.72
N LEU A 240 36.58 5.10 -8.19
CA LEU A 240 35.82 3.99 -7.60
C LEU A 240 36.57 2.67 -7.69
N SER A 241 37.17 2.36 -8.84
CA SER A 241 37.97 1.14 -9.04
C SER A 241 39.21 1.12 -8.15
N ARG A 242 39.84 2.28 -7.95
CA ARG A 242 41.05 2.40 -7.12
C ARG A 242 40.77 2.41 -5.62
N ARG A 243 39.65 2.98 -5.18
CA ARG A 243 39.34 3.16 -3.75
C ARG A 243 38.34 2.15 -3.19
N MET A 244 37.42 1.66 -4.02
CA MET A 244 36.34 0.75 -3.63
C MET A 244 36.09 -0.34 -4.69
N PRO A 245 37.06 -1.23 -4.96
CA PRO A 245 36.92 -2.28 -5.97
C PRO A 245 35.77 -3.26 -5.69
N PHE A 246 35.37 -3.41 -4.41
CA PHE A 246 34.27 -4.27 -4.00
C PHE A 246 32.91 -3.82 -4.54
N VAL A 247 32.76 -2.55 -4.95
CA VAL A 247 31.53 -2.00 -5.51
C VAL A 247 31.21 -2.61 -6.89
N PHE A 248 32.21 -3.13 -7.58
CA PHE A 248 32.05 -3.83 -8.85
C PHE A 248 31.70 -5.32 -8.68
N ASN A 249 31.61 -5.83 -7.44
CA ASN A 249 31.18 -7.19 -7.18
C ASN A 249 29.66 -7.33 -7.41
N GLU A 250 29.27 -8.26 -8.28
CA GLU A 250 27.85 -8.52 -8.59
C GLU A 250 26.99 -8.84 -7.37
N ARG A 251 27.55 -9.54 -6.38
CA ARG A 251 26.82 -9.87 -5.15
C ARG A 251 26.51 -8.61 -4.35
N VAL A 252 27.48 -7.71 -4.24
CA VAL A 252 27.32 -6.43 -3.54
C VAL A 252 26.28 -5.57 -4.25
N MET A 253 26.35 -5.46 -5.58
CA MET A 253 25.37 -4.69 -6.34
C MET A 253 23.96 -5.27 -6.25
N ARG A 254 23.82 -6.59 -6.21
CA ARG A 254 22.52 -7.26 -5.99
C ARG A 254 21.95 -6.94 -4.61
N VAL A 255 22.79 -6.95 -3.57
CA VAL A 255 22.40 -6.59 -2.20
C VAL A 255 22.04 -5.10 -2.13
N CYS A 256 22.85 -4.21 -2.68
CA CYS A 256 22.58 -2.77 -2.73
C CYS A 256 21.26 -2.46 -3.46
N GLY A 257 21.01 -3.11 -4.60
CA GLY A 257 19.74 -2.98 -5.33
C GLY A 257 18.54 -3.48 -4.52
N PHE A 258 18.67 -4.65 -3.87
CA PHE A 258 17.65 -5.17 -2.97
C PHE A 258 17.36 -4.22 -1.80
N CYS A 259 18.40 -3.71 -1.13
CA CYS A 259 18.26 -2.75 -0.04
C CYS A 259 17.60 -1.45 -0.52
N TYR A 260 17.99 -0.93 -1.68
CA TYR A 260 17.37 0.26 -2.27
C TYR A 260 15.87 0.09 -2.50
N ASP A 261 15.47 -1.02 -3.14
CA ASP A 261 14.07 -1.32 -3.44
C ASP A 261 13.26 -1.61 -2.17
N TYR A 262 13.87 -2.27 -1.18
CA TYR A 262 13.25 -2.55 0.11
C TYR A 262 13.02 -1.27 0.93
N ILE A 263 14.04 -0.41 1.04
CA ILE A 263 13.94 0.87 1.73
C ILE A 263 12.86 1.75 1.09
N GLU A 264 12.78 1.83 -0.25
CA GLU A 264 11.75 2.65 -0.93
C GLU A 264 10.33 2.20 -0.56
N ARG A 265 10.09 0.88 -0.50
CA ARG A 265 8.78 0.34 -0.09
C ARG A 265 8.51 0.59 1.38
N PHE A 266 9.52 0.43 2.24
CA PHE A 266 9.40 0.66 3.68
C PHE A 266 9.13 2.13 4.03
N LEU A 267 9.66 3.07 3.24
CA LEU A 267 9.38 4.50 3.38
C LEU A 267 7.89 4.83 3.26
N VAL A 268 7.09 4.03 2.55
CA VAL A 268 5.63 4.20 2.51
C VAL A 268 5.01 4.09 3.89
N ILE A 269 5.42 3.09 4.65
CA ILE A 269 4.93 2.86 6.00
C ILE A 269 5.52 3.91 6.97
N LEU A 270 6.81 4.22 6.85
CA LEU A 270 7.43 5.26 7.68
C LEU A 270 6.81 6.64 7.47
N GLY A 271 6.46 7.00 6.24
CA GLY A 271 5.76 8.25 5.92
C GLY A 271 4.39 8.34 6.60
N TYR A 272 3.64 7.24 6.60
CA TYR A 272 2.38 7.14 7.34
C TYR A 272 2.60 7.36 8.84
N VAL A 273 3.58 6.67 9.45
CA VAL A 273 3.91 6.84 10.88
C VAL A 273 4.34 8.28 11.19
N GLN A 274 5.13 8.91 10.32
CA GLN A 274 5.55 10.31 10.47
C GLN A 274 4.35 11.26 10.48
N ILE A 275 3.38 11.06 9.58
CA ILE A 275 2.15 11.86 9.56
C ILE A 275 1.33 11.64 10.84
N CYS A 276 1.17 10.39 11.29
CA CYS A 276 0.47 10.11 12.55
C CYS A 276 1.14 10.77 13.75
N LEU A 277 2.47 10.68 13.87
CA LEU A 277 3.22 11.38 14.91
C LEU A 277 3.12 12.91 14.79
N GLY A 278 3.02 13.43 13.56
CA GLY A 278 2.81 14.85 13.29
C GLY A 278 1.45 15.33 13.80
N ILE A 279 0.39 14.54 13.57
CA ILE A 279 -0.94 14.81 14.13
C ILE A 279 -0.89 14.79 15.66
N VAL A 280 -0.27 13.78 16.26
CA VAL A 280 -0.14 13.65 17.72
C VAL A 280 0.62 14.85 18.31
N THR A 281 1.76 15.20 17.71
CA THR A 281 2.61 16.30 18.19
C THR A 281 1.95 17.65 17.96
N GLY A 282 1.28 17.87 16.83
CA GLY A 282 0.58 19.13 16.55
C GLY A 282 -0.60 19.39 17.49
N SER A 283 -1.39 18.35 17.76
CA SER A 283 -2.60 18.42 18.60
C SER A 283 -2.34 18.34 20.11
N GLY A 284 -1.17 17.87 20.54
CA GLY A 284 -0.86 17.73 21.96
C GLY A 284 -1.58 16.56 22.65
N ILE A 285 -2.10 15.60 21.89
CA ILE A 285 -2.63 14.36 22.46
C ILE A 285 -1.47 13.44 22.90
N PHE A 286 -1.73 12.52 23.83
CA PHE A 286 -0.81 11.47 24.31
C PHE A 286 0.27 11.95 25.27
N MET A 287 0.01 13.01 26.03
CA MET A 287 0.93 13.48 27.07
C MET A 287 0.91 12.61 28.33
N GLY A 288 2.09 12.37 28.90
CA GLY A 288 2.25 11.62 30.15
C GLY A 288 1.66 10.21 30.07
N ASN A 289 0.92 9.79 31.10
CA ASN A 289 0.34 8.44 31.16
C ASN A 289 -0.79 8.19 30.13
N ARG A 290 -1.28 9.23 29.44
CA ARG A 290 -2.30 9.09 28.39
C ARG A 290 -1.75 8.47 27.10
N VAL A 291 -0.43 8.40 26.97
CA VAL A 291 0.27 7.80 25.83
C VAL A 291 -0.14 6.34 25.58
N PHE A 292 -0.37 5.54 26.63
CA PHE A 292 -0.69 4.12 26.45
C PHE A 292 -2.07 3.91 25.84
N ASN A 293 -3.08 4.68 26.27
CA ASN A 293 -4.40 4.64 25.67
C ASN A 293 -4.38 5.11 24.21
N GLY A 294 -3.64 6.20 23.97
CA GLY A 294 -3.44 6.75 22.64
C GLY A 294 -2.78 5.78 21.66
N LEU A 295 -1.64 5.21 22.06
CA LEU A 295 -0.92 4.21 21.28
C LEU A 295 -1.77 2.98 21.02
N ALA A 296 -2.58 2.52 21.99
CA ALA A 296 -3.48 1.40 21.78
C ALA A 296 -4.46 1.68 20.63
N HIS A 297 -5.10 2.85 20.60
CA HIS A 297 -6.05 3.20 19.54
C HIS A 297 -5.35 3.47 18.20
N PHE A 298 -4.23 4.19 18.21
CA PHE A 298 -3.52 4.51 16.98
C PHE A 298 -2.89 3.28 16.34
N ILE A 299 -2.19 2.43 17.10
CA ILE A 299 -1.56 1.23 16.54
C ILE A 299 -2.63 0.25 16.06
N LYS A 300 -3.63 -0.07 16.90
CA LYS A 300 -4.70 -1.01 16.53
C LYS A 300 -5.53 -0.48 15.35
N GLY A 301 -5.90 0.80 15.37
CA GLY A 301 -6.61 1.46 14.27
C GLY A 301 -5.79 1.50 12.97
N SER A 302 -4.48 1.76 13.07
CA SER A 302 -3.55 1.70 11.93
C SER A 302 -3.50 0.30 11.30
N ILE A 303 -3.52 -0.76 12.12
CA ILE A 303 -3.53 -2.15 11.60
C ILE A 303 -4.76 -2.37 10.72
N PHE A 304 -5.96 -2.00 11.19
CA PHE A 304 -7.19 -2.14 10.39
C PHE A 304 -7.18 -1.25 9.15
N PHE A 305 -6.74 -0.01 9.28
CA PHE A 305 -6.67 0.93 8.17
C PHE A 305 -5.69 0.47 7.07
N LEU A 306 -4.46 0.11 7.44
CA LEU A 306 -3.45 -0.42 6.51
C LEU A 306 -3.86 -1.76 5.92
N TYR A 307 -4.53 -2.62 6.70
CA TYR A 307 -5.10 -3.86 6.20
C TYR A 307 -6.19 -3.59 5.15
N GLY A 308 -7.02 -2.57 5.34
CA GLY A 308 -7.96 -2.09 4.32
C GLY A 308 -7.27 -1.62 3.04
N ILE A 309 -6.15 -0.88 3.14
CA ILE A 309 -5.33 -0.49 1.98
C ILE A 309 -4.75 -1.71 1.26
N ILE A 310 -4.23 -2.69 2.00
CA ILE A 310 -3.69 -3.94 1.43
C ILE A 310 -4.80 -4.71 0.71
N THR A 311 -5.99 -4.78 1.31
CA THR A 311 -7.16 -5.46 0.74
C THR A 311 -7.63 -4.78 -0.54
N LEU A 312 -7.70 -3.45 -0.56
CA LEU A 312 -7.95 -2.68 -1.78
C LEU A 312 -6.85 -2.92 -2.82
N GLY A 313 -5.58 -2.95 -2.39
CA GLY A 313 -4.44 -3.24 -3.23
C GLY A 313 -4.54 -4.60 -3.92
N ARG A 314 -4.94 -5.65 -3.17
CA ARG A 314 -5.22 -6.99 -3.73
C ARG A 314 -6.29 -6.93 -4.81
N TRP A 315 -7.39 -6.21 -4.56
CA TRP A 315 -8.44 -6.02 -5.56
C TRP A 315 -7.93 -5.28 -6.81
N LEU A 316 -7.09 -4.24 -6.64
CA LEU A 316 -6.46 -3.50 -7.74
C LEU A 316 -5.42 -4.33 -8.51
N GLY A 317 -5.07 -5.53 -8.03
CA GLY A 317 -4.13 -6.44 -8.66
C GLY A 317 -2.70 -6.36 -8.13
N ALA A 318 -2.48 -5.70 -6.99
CA ALA A 318 -1.22 -5.87 -6.26
C ALA A 318 -1.09 -7.32 -5.80
N PHE A 319 0.12 -7.87 -5.85
CA PHE A 319 0.41 -9.23 -5.43
C PHE A 319 -0.29 -10.33 -6.26
N SER A 320 -0.75 -10.01 -7.48
CA SER A 320 -1.29 -11.01 -8.42
C SER A 320 -0.25 -12.07 -8.75
N GLU A 321 1.02 -11.68 -8.74
CA GLU A 321 2.17 -12.53 -8.95
C GLU A 321 2.43 -13.55 -7.82
N LEU A 322 1.76 -13.36 -6.67
CA LEU A 322 1.74 -14.27 -5.51
C LEU A 322 0.44 -15.10 -5.43
N GLY A 323 -0.55 -14.82 -6.28
CA GLY A 323 -1.90 -15.40 -6.19
C GLY A 323 -2.78 -14.74 -5.12
N TRP A 324 -2.39 -13.58 -4.59
CA TRP A 324 -3.12 -12.90 -3.51
C TRP A 324 -4.23 -11.97 -4.04
N ALA A 325 -4.28 -11.73 -5.35
CA ALA A 325 -5.28 -10.91 -6.02
C ALA A 325 -6.53 -11.74 -6.44
N TRP A 326 -6.87 -12.76 -5.66
CA TRP A 326 -8.00 -13.67 -5.92
C TRP A 326 -7.90 -14.37 -7.28
N ASN A 327 -6.69 -14.77 -7.66
CA ASN A 327 -6.35 -15.28 -8.99
C ASN A 327 -5.59 -16.61 -8.89
N VAL A 328 -5.60 -17.38 -9.97
CA VAL A 328 -4.81 -18.61 -10.04
C VAL A 328 -3.33 -18.24 -10.06
N LYS A 329 -2.54 -18.88 -9.19
CA LYS A 329 -1.10 -18.64 -9.10
C LYS A 329 -0.43 -18.99 -10.43
N PRO A 330 0.33 -18.08 -11.05
CA PRO A 330 1.02 -18.35 -12.31
C PRO A 330 2.05 -19.49 -12.15
N SER A 331 2.22 -20.28 -13.21
CA SER A 331 3.12 -21.44 -13.19
C SER A 331 4.59 -20.99 -13.08
N LEU A 332 5.42 -21.78 -12.39
CA LEU A 332 6.85 -21.48 -12.21
C LEU A 332 7.61 -21.33 -13.55
N ARG A 333 7.11 -21.95 -14.62
CA ARG A 333 7.70 -21.92 -15.97
C ARG A 333 7.42 -20.62 -16.70
N GLU A 334 6.25 -20.02 -16.51
CA GLU A 334 5.83 -18.79 -17.20
C GLU A 334 6.47 -17.51 -16.62
N PHE A 335 6.85 -17.50 -15.34
CA PHE A 335 7.31 -16.29 -14.64
C PHE A 335 8.69 -16.43 -13.95
N GLY A 336 9.52 -17.39 -14.37
CA GLY A 336 10.96 -17.45 -14.06
C GLY A 336 11.33 -17.39 -12.57
N GLY A 337 10.52 -17.99 -11.68
CA GLY A 337 10.70 -17.89 -10.24
C GLY A 337 11.54 -19.02 -9.63
N GLY A 338 12.62 -18.69 -8.91
CA GLY A 338 13.38 -19.65 -8.11
C GLY A 338 12.58 -20.28 -6.94
N TRP A 339 13.24 -21.13 -6.15
CA TRP A 339 12.65 -21.91 -5.03
C TRP A 339 11.70 -21.12 -4.11
N ALA A 340 11.97 -19.83 -3.87
CA ALA A 340 11.11 -18.95 -3.06
C ALA A 340 9.67 -18.80 -3.60
N ARG A 341 9.46 -18.82 -4.92
CA ARG A 341 8.11 -18.69 -5.50
C ARG A 341 7.29 -19.97 -5.37
N LYS A 342 7.93 -21.14 -5.15
CA LYS A 342 7.27 -22.44 -4.95
C LYS A 342 6.52 -22.50 -3.61
N TYR A 343 7.05 -21.87 -2.56
CA TYR A 343 6.54 -21.96 -1.19
C TYR A 343 5.77 -20.73 -0.70
N VAL A 344 5.32 -19.85 -1.60
CA VAL A 344 4.52 -18.68 -1.23
C VAL A 344 3.23 -19.13 -0.52
N PRO A 345 2.99 -18.71 0.74
CA PRO A 345 1.76 -19.01 1.46
C PRO A 345 0.57 -18.26 0.85
N SER A 346 -0.63 -18.78 1.04
CA SER A 346 -1.85 -18.07 0.67
C SER A 346 -2.02 -16.80 1.52
N ALA A 347 -2.81 -15.85 1.01
CA ALA A 347 -3.14 -14.65 1.77
C ALA A 347 -3.82 -14.99 3.11
N GLU A 348 -4.69 -16.00 3.11
CA GLU A 348 -5.41 -16.45 4.31
C GLU A 348 -4.49 -17.09 5.36
N MET A 349 -3.41 -17.76 4.94
CA MET A 349 -2.36 -18.23 5.85
C MET A 349 -1.66 -17.06 6.53
N ILE A 350 -1.34 -16.01 5.78
CA ILE A 350 -0.70 -14.80 6.31
C ILE A 350 -1.65 -14.06 7.27
N GLU A 351 -2.93 -13.94 6.93
CA GLU A 351 -3.95 -13.34 7.80
C GLU A 351 -4.10 -14.11 9.11
N SER A 352 -4.26 -15.44 9.03
CA SER A 352 -4.39 -16.31 10.21
C SER A 352 -3.14 -16.27 11.10
N THR A 353 -1.94 -16.28 10.48
CA THR A 353 -0.67 -16.14 11.20
C THR A 353 -0.55 -14.78 11.88
N THR A 354 -1.00 -13.71 11.21
CA THR A 354 -1.00 -12.36 11.78
C THR A 354 -1.92 -12.27 13.00
N ILE A 355 -3.13 -12.83 12.91
CA ILE A 355 -4.08 -12.89 14.02
C ILE A 355 -3.49 -13.66 15.20
N PHE A 356 -2.85 -14.81 14.94
CA PHE A 356 -2.21 -15.63 15.98
C PHE A 356 -1.06 -14.88 16.68
N VAL A 357 -0.10 -14.37 15.91
CA VAL A 357 1.07 -13.65 16.45
C VAL A 357 0.63 -12.40 17.20
N TYR A 358 -0.34 -11.67 16.66
CA TYR A 358 -0.92 -10.51 17.34
C TYR A 358 -1.57 -10.90 18.66
N GLY A 359 -2.41 -11.95 18.69
CA GLY A 359 -3.01 -12.49 19.91
C GLY A 359 -1.97 -12.85 20.97
N CYS A 360 -0.92 -13.59 20.60
CA CYS A 360 0.18 -13.94 21.49
C CYS A 360 0.88 -12.71 22.08
N SER A 361 1.15 -11.69 21.25
CA SER A 361 1.79 -10.46 21.73
C SER A 361 0.87 -9.61 22.61
N ASN A 362 -0.43 -9.53 22.27
CA ASN A 362 -1.36 -8.60 22.89
C ASN A 362 -1.75 -9.02 24.32
N ILE A 363 -1.63 -10.30 24.69
CA ILE A 363 -1.76 -10.75 26.08
C ILE A 363 -0.80 -9.98 27.02
N PHE A 364 0.41 -9.69 26.56
CA PHE A 364 1.41 -8.99 27.37
C PHE A 364 1.29 -7.47 27.29
N LEU A 365 0.86 -6.94 26.14
CA LEU A 365 0.75 -5.49 25.91
C LEU A 365 -0.36 -4.85 26.76
N GLU A 366 -1.44 -5.58 27.03
CA GLU A 366 -2.58 -5.05 27.80
C GLU A 366 -2.22 -4.70 29.24
N ARG A 367 -1.18 -5.33 29.81
CA ARG A 367 -0.74 -5.06 31.19
C ARG A 367 0.26 -3.90 31.30
N LEU A 368 0.72 -3.30 30.19
CA LEU A 368 1.77 -2.27 30.23
C LEU A 368 1.34 -1.01 31.00
N ALA A 369 0.06 -0.63 30.92
CA ALA A 369 -0.45 0.55 31.61
C ALA A 369 -0.75 0.34 33.11
N GLY A 370 -0.81 -0.92 33.57
CA GLY A 370 -1.21 -1.31 34.93
C GLY A 370 -0.26 -2.33 35.58
N ALA A 371 1.03 -2.29 35.21
CA ALA A 371 2.03 -3.24 35.68
C ALA A 371 2.10 -3.24 37.22
N GLY A 372 1.70 -4.35 37.85
CA GLY A 372 1.70 -4.53 39.30
C GLY A 372 0.37 -4.23 40.02
N GLY A 373 -0.66 -3.75 39.32
CA GLY A 373 -2.00 -3.51 39.87
C GLY A 373 -2.93 -4.72 39.85
N ALA A 374 -4.11 -4.59 40.48
CA ALA A 374 -5.20 -5.54 40.39
C ALA A 374 -5.87 -5.49 39.01
N TRP A 375 -6.38 -6.63 38.54
CA TRP A 375 -7.07 -6.73 37.25
C TRP A 375 -8.40 -5.99 37.29
N SER A 376 -8.58 -5.02 36.39
CA SER A 376 -9.89 -4.38 36.19
C SER A 376 -10.78 -5.24 35.28
N HIS A 377 -12.08 -4.92 35.25
CA HIS A 377 -13.02 -5.61 34.37
C HIS A 377 -12.63 -5.45 32.88
N GLY A 378 -12.23 -4.24 32.47
CA GLY A 378 -11.78 -3.98 31.11
C GLY A 378 -10.51 -4.75 30.73
N ASP A 379 -9.57 -4.93 31.67
CA ASP A 379 -8.36 -5.72 31.41
C ASP A 379 -8.70 -7.20 31.13
N LEU A 380 -9.69 -7.75 31.85
CA LEU A 380 -10.17 -9.11 31.62
C LEU A 380 -10.89 -9.23 30.28
N GLU A 381 -11.72 -8.25 29.89
CA GLU A 381 -12.33 -8.19 28.56
C GLU A 381 -11.26 -8.18 27.47
N HIS A 382 -10.25 -7.31 27.56
CA HIS A 382 -9.19 -7.20 26.56
C HIS A 382 -8.30 -8.44 26.48
N VAL A 383 -7.96 -9.08 27.61
CA VAL A 383 -7.22 -10.35 27.62
C VAL A 383 -8.06 -11.48 27.01
N SER A 384 -9.36 -11.52 27.26
CA SER A 384 -10.24 -12.53 26.65
C SER A 384 -10.26 -12.43 25.11
N ILE A 385 -10.21 -11.21 24.57
CA ILE A 385 -10.08 -10.96 23.12
C ILE A 385 -8.74 -11.49 22.60
N ALA A 386 -7.64 -11.29 23.36
CA ALA A 386 -6.33 -11.81 22.97
C ALA A 386 -6.32 -13.35 22.91
N PHE A 387 -6.97 -14.03 23.87
CA PHE A 387 -7.16 -15.49 23.83
C PHE A 387 -7.97 -15.94 22.61
N MET A 388 -9.06 -15.23 22.29
CA MET A 388 -9.85 -15.50 21.08
C MET A 388 -8.98 -15.40 19.81
N PHE A 389 -8.10 -14.39 19.74
CA PHE A 389 -7.18 -14.22 18.61
C PHE A 389 -6.17 -15.37 18.50
N ILE A 390 -5.64 -15.87 19.62
CA ILE A 390 -4.75 -17.04 19.62
C ILE A 390 -5.49 -18.27 19.08
N GLY A 391 -6.67 -18.58 19.63
CA GLY A 391 -7.45 -19.75 19.22
C GLY A 391 -7.92 -19.68 17.77
N GLY A 392 -8.44 -18.51 17.36
CA GLY A 392 -8.89 -18.26 15.99
C GLY A 392 -7.74 -18.29 14.99
N GLY A 393 -6.65 -17.59 15.28
CA GLY A 393 -5.46 -17.58 14.41
C GLY A 393 -4.85 -18.97 14.25
N LEU A 394 -4.69 -19.73 15.34
CA LEU A 394 -4.18 -21.09 15.29
C LEU A 394 -5.08 -22.02 14.47
N SER A 395 -6.40 -21.94 14.68
CA SER A 395 -7.37 -22.72 13.90
C SER A 395 -7.29 -22.39 12.41
N GLY A 396 -7.14 -21.10 12.07
CA GLY A 396 -6.94 -20.66 10.70
C GLY A 396 -5.67 -21.23 10.06
N ILE A 397 -4.54 -21.22 10.79
CA ILE A 397 -3.28 -21.83 10.32
C ILE A 397 -3.44 -23.33 10.09
N LEU A 398 -4.13 -24.03 10.99
CA LEU A 398 -4.32 -25.48 10.88
C LEU A 398 -5.16 -25.84 9.65
N PHE A 399 -6.26 -25.12 9.37
CA PHE A 399 -7.11 -25.36 8.20
C PHE A 399 -6.40 -25.07 6.87
N GLU A 400 -5.46 -24.14 6.86
CA GLU A 400 -4.71 -23.78 5.66
C GLU A 400 -3.43 -24.64 5.46
N SER A 401 -3.06 -25.43 6.46
CA SER A 401 -1.85 -26.25 6.42
C SER A 401 -1.99 -27.44 5.48
N LYS A 402 -1.18 -27.45 4.41
CA LYS A 402 -1.09 -28.59 3.47
C LYS A 402 -0.75 -29.89 4.18
N LYS A 403 0.16 -29.84 5.18
CA LYS A 403 0.54 -31.03 5.95
C LYS A 403 -0.64 -31.62 6.72
N ILE A 404 -1.44 -30.78 7.38
CA ILE A 404 -2.63 -31.23 8.10
C ILE A 404 -3.65 -31.80 7.12
N ARG A 405 -3.87 -31.13 5.99
CA ARG A 405 -4.76 -31.63 4.93
C ARG A 405 -4.30 -32.98 4.37
N ASP A 406 -3.00 -33.16 4.13
CA ASP A 406 -2.44 -34.42 3.62
C ASP A 406 -2.59 -35.54 4.64
N LEU A 407 -2.41 -35.25 5.94
CA LEU A 407 -2.67 -36.19 7.04
C LEU A 407 -4.14 -36.58 7.13
N LEU A 408 -5.07 -35.62 6.99
CA LEU A 408 -6.51 -35.89 7.02
C LEU A 408 -6.97 -36.72 5.82
N ASN A 409 -6.37 -36.49 4.64
CA ASN A 409 -6.69 -37.24 3.42
C ASN A 409 -6.03 -38.62 3.37
N TYR A 410 -5.06 -38.91 4.24
CA TYR A 410 -4.29 -40.15 4.24
C TYR A 410 -5.18 -41.40 4.39
N SER A 411 -6.23 -41.32 5.23
CA SER A 411 -7.17 -42.41 5.44
C SER A 411 -7.96 -42.75 4.17
N THR A 412 -8.41 -41.73 3.43
CA THR A 412 -9.15 -41.89 2.17
C THR A 412 -8.28 -42.45 1.06
N VAL A 413 -7.03 -41.96 0.92
CA VAL A 413 -6.08 -42.47 -0.08
C VAL A 413 -5.73 -43.93 0.19
N THR A 414 -5.53 -44.30 1.46
CA THR A 414 -5.20 -45.67 1.85
C THR A 414 -6.34 -46.64 1.53
N GLN A 415 -7.60 -46.26 1.80
CA GLN A 415 -8.76 -47.11 1.48
C GLN A 415 -8.92 -47.38 -0.02
N VAL A 416 -8.65 -46.39 -0.87
CA VAL A 416 -8.75 -46.52 -2.34
C VAL A 416 -7.57 -47.30 -2.95
N THR A 417 -6.41 -47.31 -2.31
CA THR A 417 -5.19 -47.98 -2.82
C THR A 417 -5.10 -49.46 -2.43
N THR A 418 -5.97 -49.94 -1.52
CA THR A 418 -6.08 -51.37 -1.20
C THR A 418 -6.64 -52.13 -2.41
N PRO A 419 -5.96 -53.17 -2.93
CA PRO A 419 -6.43 -53.91 -4.10
C PRO A 419 -7.63 -54.78 -3.72
N SER A 420 -8.84 -54.28 -3.97
CA SER A 420 -10.02 -55.13 -4.09
C SER A 420 -9.98 -55.80 -5.46
N ASN A 421 -9.99 -57.14 -5.48
CA ASN A 421 -9.99 -58.00 -6.68
C ASN A 421 -11.32 -57.92 -7.48
N SER A 422 -11.83 -56.71 -7.74
CA SER A 422 -13.09 -56.49 -8.46
C SER A 422 -12.80 -55.75 -9.78
N PRO A 423 -12.80 -56.42 -10.94
CA PRO A 423 -12.46 -55.80 -12.21
C PRO A 423 -13.72 -55.22 -12.84
N THR A 424 -14.14 -54.03 -12.44
CA THR A 424 -14.96 -53.08 -13.23
C THR A 424 -15.48 -51.98 -12.34
N ILE A 425 -14.82 -50.82 -12.39
CA ILE A 425 -15.39 -49.47 -12.40
C ILE A 425 -14.17 -48.59 -12.69
N SER A 426 -14.23 -47.86 -13.80
CA SER A 426 -13.34 -46.74 -14.06
C SER A 426 -13.44 -45.77 -12.88
N THR A 427 -12.52 -45.90 -11.92
CA THR A 427 -12.44 -45.03 -10.76
C THR A 427 -12.24 -43.62 -11.29
N PRO A 428 -13.17 -42.67 -11.07
CA PRO A 428 -12.96 -41.30 -11.50
C PRO A 428 -11.64 -40.85 -10.87
N GLY A 429 -10.70 -40.48 -11.76
CA GLY A 429 -9.29 -40.38 -11.44
C GLY A 429 -9.02 -39.42 -10.27
N HIS A 430 -7.80 -39.51 -9.75
CA HIS A 430 -7.12 -38.64 -8.78
C HIS A 430 -7.13 -37.12 -9.17
N GLN A 431 -8.27 -36.56 -9.54
CA GLN A 431 -8.44 -35.15 -9.83
C GLN A 431 -8.84 -34.46 -8.53
N VAL A 432 -7.89 -33.70 -7.99
CA VAL A 432 -8.11 -32.85 -6.83
C VAL A 432 -9.32 -31.93 -7.13
N PRO A 433 -10.26 -31.72 -6.19
CA PRO A 433 -11.39 -30.84 -6.41
C PRO A 433 -10.93 -29.45 -6.88
N LYS A 434 -11.67 -28.86 -7.83
CA LYS A 434 -11.35 -27.53 -8.41
C LYS A 434 -11.12 -26.45 -7.35
N ASN A 435 -11.82 -26.57 -6.22
CA ASN A 435 -11.78 -25.63 -5.10
C ASN A 435 -10.51 -25.73 -4.24
N TYR A 436 -9.65 -26.73 -4.43
CA TYR A 436 -8.40 -26.89 -3.67
C TYR A 436 -7.25 -26.03 -4.19
N GLY A 437 -7.42 -25.43 -5.38
CA GLY A 437 -6.43 -24.52 -5.97
C GLY A 437 -6.33 -23.18 -5.24
N MET A 438 -7.32 -22.82 -4.43
CA MET A 438 -7.41 -21.56 -3.68
C MET A 438 -7.79 -21.82 -2.21
N SER A 439 -7.47 -20.85 -1.35
CA SER A 439 -7.90 -20.86 0.04
C SER A 439 -9.16 -20.02 0.21
N TYR A 440 -10.16 -20.57 0.90
CA TYR A 440 -11.41 -19.91 1.27
C TYR A 440 -11.61 -19.98 2.79
N ASN A 441 -10.53 -19.81 3.56
CA ASN A 441 -10.58 -19.96 5.01
C ASN A 441 -11.44 -18.85 5.64
N PRO A 442 -12.61 -19.15 6.24
CA PRO A 442 -13.49 -18.13 6.78
C PRO A 442 -13.07 -17.66 8.18
N ILE A 443 -12.08 -18.30 8.80
CA ILE A 443 -11.72 -18.05 10.20
C ILE A 443 -11.23 -16.62 10.45
N PRO A 444 -10.36 -16.01 9.62
CA PRO A 444 -10.01 -14.61 9.79
C PRO A 444 -11.22 -13.67 9.78
N ALA A 445 -12.15 -13.87 8.83
CA ALA A 445 -13.38 -13.08 8.76
C ALA A 445 -14.29 -13.30 9.97
N LEU A 446 -14.41 -14.54 10.47
CA LEU A 446 -15.19 -14.85 11.66
C LEU A 446 -14.63 -14.16 12.91
N VAL A 447 -13.30 -14.18 13.11
CA VAL A 447 -12.65 -13.52 14.24
C VAL A 447 -12.93 -12.01 14.23
N PHE A 448 -12.83 -11.37 13.07
CA PHE A 448 -13.14 -9.94 12.94
C PHE A 448 -14.62 -9.62 13.10
N PHE A 449 -15.53 -10.51 12.66
CA PHE A 449 -16.96 -10.35 12.88
C PHE A 449 -17.28 -10.34 14.38
N ILE A 450 -16.79 -11.35 15.11
CA ILE A 450 -17.03 -11.46 16.56
C ILE A 450 -16.40 -10.26 17.28
N LEU A 451 -15.17 -9.87 16.92
CA LEU A 451 -14.53 -8.69 17.48
C LEU A 451 -15.39 -7.43 17.27
N GLY A 452 -15.91 -7.22 16.05
CA GLY A 452 -16.75 -6.07 15.74
C GLY A 452 -18.04 -6.04 16.59
N VAL A 453 -18.69 -7.19 16.78
CA VAL A 453 -19.89 -7.31 17.63
C VAL A 453 -19.58 -7.07 19.11
N MET A 454 -18.44 -7.58 19.61
CA MET A 454 -18.05 -7.35 21.01
C MET A 454 -17.75 -5.89 21.27
N MET A 455 -16.98 -5.27 20.37
CA MET A 455 -16.56 -3.87 20.51
C MET A 455 -17.69 -2.88 20.30
N SER A 456 -18.73 -3.25 19.56
CA SER A 456 -19.89 -2.38 19.44
C SER A 456 -20.73 -2.26 20.72
N LYS A 457 -20.53 -3.20 21.65
CA LYS A 457 -21.16 -3.24 22.98
C LYS A 457 -20.23 -2.81 24.11
N HIS A 458 -18.99 -2.45 23.80
CA HIS A 458 -18.00 -2.09 24.81
C HIS A 458 -18.25 -0.67 25.32
N HIS A 459 -18.58 -0.53 26.61
CA HIS A 459 -18.89 0.74 27.24
C HIS A 459 -17.62 1.53 27.59
N GLN A 460 -17.58 2.80 27.20
CA GLN A 460 -16.53 3.74 27.57
C GLN A 460 -17.03 4.72 28.63
N ALA A 461 -16.09 5.33 29.36
CA ALA A 461 -16.44 6.35 30.36
C ALA A 461 -17.15 7.57 29.76
N LEU A 462 -16.85 7.89 28.49
CA LEU A 462 -17.47 8.99 27.75
C LEU A 462 -18.55 8.46 26.79
N PRO A 463 -19.78 9.01 26.80
CA PRO A 463 -20.85 8.60 25.88
C PRO A 463 -20.45 8.70 24.41
N LEU A 464 -19.84 9.82 23.99
CA LEU A 464 -19.32 10.03 22.64
C LEU A 464 -18.35 8.91 22.24
N SER A 465 -17.42 8.56 23.14
CA SER A 465 -16.45 7.48 22.89
C SER A 465 -17.14 6.13 22.72
N THR A 466 -18.20 5.84 23.49
CA THR A 466 -19.00 4.62 23.34
C THR A 466 -19.64 4.56 21.96
N THR A 467 -20.26 5.66 21.50
CA THR A 467 -20.85 5.73 20.15
C THR A 467 -19.81 5.52 19.05
N LEU A 468 -18.61 6.10 19.16
CA LEU A 468 -17.53 5.88 18.20
C LEU A 468 -17.06 4.41 18.17
N HIS A 469 -17.00 3.73 19.32
CA HIS A 469 -16.69 2.30 19.37
C HIS A 469 -17.80 1.45 18.74
N THR A 470 -19.08 1.81 18.93
CA THR A 470 -20.22 1.20 18.24
C THR A 470 -20.12 1.35 16.72
N GLN A 471 -19.78 2.54 16.23
CA GLN A 471 -19.58 2.80 14.80
C GLN A 471 -18.41 1.98 14.24
N TRP A 472 -17.27 1.95 14.92
CA TRP A 472 -16.11 1.14 14.54
C TRP A 472 -16.46 -0.36 14.49
N GLY A 473 -17.06 -0.90 15.55
CA GLY A 473 -17.44 -2.32 15.62
C GLY A 473 -18.43 -2.73 14.53
N THR A 474 -19.35 -1.83 14.17
CA THR A 474 -20.30 -2.04 13.06
C THR A 474 -19.59 -2.09 11.71
N LEU A 475 -18.65 -1.17 11.45
CA LEU A 475 -17.85 -1.18 10.22
C LEU A 475 -16.96 -2.42 10.13
N LEU A 476 -16.32 -2.84 11.21
CA LEU A 476 -15.49 -4.06 11.26
C LEU A 476 -16.32 -5.33 11.01
N SER A 477 -17.52 -5.40 11.59
CA SER A 477 -18.47 -6.49 11.32
C SER A 477 -18.91 -6.49 9.85
N GLY A 478 -19.19 -5.30 9.29
CA GLY A 478 -19.53 -5.12 7.88
C GLY A 478 -18.45 -5.64 6.94
N PHE A 479 -17.17 -5.31 7.18
CA PHE A 479 -16.05 -5.89 6.42
C PHE A 479 -16.10 -7.42 6.41
N SER A 480 -16.31 -8.02 7.57
CA SER A 480 -16.30 -9.48 7.73
C SER A 480 -17.43 -10.14 6.94
N VAL A 481 -18.63 -9.54 6.96
CA VAL A 481 -19.77 -9.99 6.14
C VAL A 481 -19.43 -9.90 4.65
N PHE A 482 -18.90 -8.78 4.17
CA PHE A 482 -18.52 -8.62 2.77
C PHE A 482 -17.40 -9.58 2.35
N ARG A 483 -16.44 -9.89 3.23
CA ARG A 483 -15.40 -10.90 2.97
C ARG A 483 -15.98 -12.30 2.87
N LEU A 484 -16.92 -12.68 3.73
CA LEU A 484 -17.62 -13.97 3.62
C LEU A 484 -18.41 -14.08 2.31
N LEU A 485 -19.05 -12.98 1.88
CA LEU A 485 -19.70 -12.93 0.57
C LEU A 485 -18.69 -13.06 -0.58
N THR A 486 -17.51 -12.45 -0.47
CA THR A 486 -16.41 -12.65 -1.43
C THR A 486 -16.05 -14.13 -1.55
N TYR A 487 -15.88 -14.85 -0.44
CA TYR A 487 -15.61 -16.28 -0.48
C TYR A 487 -16.75 -17.08 -1.09
N ALA A 488 -18.01 -16.75 -0.77
CA ALA A 488 -19.18 -17.41 -1.37
C ALA A 488 -19.21 -17.23 -2.90
N LEU A 489 -18.97 -16.00 -3.39
CA LEU A 489 -18.93 -15.71 -4.83
C LEU A 489 -17.79 -16.45 -5.53
N LEU A 490 -16.59 -16.47 -4.95
CA LEU A 490 -15.45 -17.19 -5.53
C LEU A 490 -15.60 -18.71 -5.44
N TYR A 491 -16.32 -19.21 -4.44
CA TYR A 491 -16.65 -20.63 -4.34
C TYR A 491 -17.65 -21.05 -5.43
N LEU A 492 -18.65 -20.21 -5.73
CA LEU A 492 -19.63 -20.43 -6.79
C LEU A 492 -19.04 -20.25 -8.19
N SER A 493 -18.10 -19.31 -8.35
CA SER A 493 -17.44 -18.99 -9.61
C SER A 493 -15.93 -18.88 -9.40
N PRO A 494 -15.22 -20.04 -9.36
CA PRO A 494 -13.79 -20.06 -9.09
C PRO A 494 -13.01 -19.37 -10.21
N PRO A 495 -11.90 -18.67 -9.88
CA PRO A 495 -11.11 -17.98 -10.87
C PRO A 495 -10.40 -18.97 -11.79
N ILE A 496 -10.39 -18.64 -13.08
CA ILE A 496 -9.78 -19.48 -14.14
C ILE A 496 -8.47 -18.89 -14.69
N SER A 497 -8.18 -17.62 -14.40
CA SER A 497 -7.05 -16.89 -14.98
C SER A 497 -6.06 -16.42 -13.93
N TYR A 498 -4.88 -16.01 -14.40
CA TYR A 498 -3.85 -15.34 -13.59
C TYR A 498 -4.17 -13.85 -13.35
N LEU A 499 -5.23 -13.31 -13.96
CA LEU A 499 -5.62 -11.92 -13.79
C LEU A 499 -6.45 -11.74 -12.50
N PRO A 500 -6.40 -10.56 -11.86
CA PRO A 500 -7.19 -10.29 -10.67
C PRO A 500 -8.69 -10.44 -10.92
N SER A 501 -9.37 -11.25 -10.12
CA SER A 501 -10.81 -11.57 -10.30
C SER A 501 -11.76 -10.45 -9.88
N ARG A 502 -11.27 -9.50 -9.06
CA ARG A 502 -12.00 -8.28 -8.66
C ARG A 502 -13.42 -8.50 -8.13
N PRO A 503 -13.61 -9.34 -7.09
CA PRO A 503 -14.93 -9.52 -6.47
C PRO A 503 -15.49 -8.17 -5.98
N PRO A 504 -16.75 -7.81 -6.30
CA PRO A 504 -17.30 -6.48 -6.03
C PRO A 504 -17.46 -6.20 -4.52
N THR A 505 -17.77 -7.24 -3.74
CA THR A 505 -17.94 -7.17 -2.27
C THR A 505 -16.65 -6.77 -1.57
N GLU A 506 -15.49 -7.12 -2.12
CA GLU A 506 -14.19 -6.83 -1.51
C GLU A 506 -13.83 -5.34 -1.50
N ILE A 507 -14.35 -4.57 -2.47
CA ILE A 507 -14.19 -3.11 -2.48
C ILE A 507 -14.90 -2.49 -1.27
N VAL A 508 -16.13 -2.93 -1.02
CA VAL A 508 -16.93 -2.47 0.12
C VAL A 508 -16.29 -2.92 1.43
N GLY A 509 -15.81 -4.17 1.50
CA GLY A 509 -15.05 -4.66 2.65
C GLY A 509 -13.80 -3.82 2.93
N SER A 510 -13.03 -3.47 1.89
CA SER A 510 -11.85 -2.62 2.02
C SER A 510 -12.21 -1.23 2.57
N PHE A 511 -13.30 -0.63 2.07
CA PHE A 511 -13.83 0.63 2.58
C PHE A 511 -14.19 0.55 4.07
N CYS A 512 -14.92 -0.49 4.48
CA CYS A 512 -15.30 -0.72 5.87
C CYS A 512 -14.09 -0.83 6.81
N LEU A 513 -13.02 -1.54 6.40
CA LEU A 513 -11.78 -1.61 7.16
C LEU A 513 -11.07 -0.27 7.28
N MET A 514 -10.97 0.47 6.16
CA MET A 514 -10.29 1.76 6.14
C MET A 514 -11.03 2.79 7.00
N ALA A 515 -12.33 2.93 6.80
CA ALA A 515 -13.17 3.83 7.60
C ALA A 515 -13.18 3.40 9.07
N GLY A 516 -13.37 2.11 9.36
CA GLY A 516 -13.38 1.58 10.72
C GLY A 516 -12.05 1.82 11.45
N GLY A 517 -10.92 1.59 10.79
CA GLY A 517 -9.60 1.87 11.36
C GLY A 517 -9.43 3.34 11.74
N LEU A 518 -9.87 4.27 10.89
CA LEU A 518 -9.82 5.71 11.17
C LEU A 518 -10.78 6.13 12.30
N VAL A 519 -12.00 5.58 12.36
CA VAL A 519 -12.93 5.80 13.48
C VAL A 519 -12.30 5.35 14.79
N PHE A 520 -11.64 4.19 14.79
CA PHE A 520 -10.99 3.67 16.00
C PHE A 520 -9.79 4.52 16.44
N MET A 521 -9.03 5.10 15.50
CA MET A 521 -7.97 6.06 15.86
C MET A 521 -8.56 7.32 16.53
N ALA A 522 -9.72 7.79 16.05
CA ALA A 522 -10.41 8.96 16.60
C ALA A 522 -11.08 8.70 17.96
N SER A 523 -11.35 7.45 18.33
CA SER A 523 -12.05 7.09 19.58
C SER A 523 -11.14 6.99 20.81
N ASN A 524 -9.89 7.46 20.73
CA ASN A 524 -9.00 7.53 21.89
C ASN A 524 -9.49 8.59 22.90
N LYS A 525 -9.11 8.45 24.17
CA LYS A 525 -9.61 9.30 25.26
C LYS A 525 -9.35 10.80 25.02
N ASP A 526 -8.15 11.18 24.59
CA ASP A 526 -7.81 12.59 24.40
C ASP A 526 -8.61 13.22 23.25
N THR A 527 -8.70 12.53 22.10
CA THR A 527 -9.48 13.00 20.95
C THR A 527 -10.97 13.03 21.25
N ALA A 528 -11.51 11.98 21.89
CA ALA A 528 -12.92 11.93 22.24
C ALA A 528 -13.29 13.03 23.26
N SER A 529 -12.46 13.26 24.27
CA SER A 529 -12.68 14.35 25.23
C SER A 529 -12.58 15.73 24.57
N TYR A 530 -11.69 15.94 23.60
CA TYR A 530 -11.66 17.18 22.84
C TYR A 530 -12.92 17.38 22.01
N LEU A 531 -13.34 16.36 21.26
CA LEU A 531 -14.54 16.42 20.42
C LEU A 531 -15.81 16.67 21.24
N ASP A 532 -15.90 16.10 22.44
CA ASP A 532 -16.99 16.32 23.38
C ASP A 532 -17.03 17.77 23.91
N ARG A 533 -15.87 18.36 24.22
CA ARG A 533 -15.77 19.78 24.62
C ARG A 533 -16.24 20.76 23.55
N VAL A 534 -16.00 20.43 22.28
CA VAL A 534 -16.45 21.23 21.13
C VAL A 534 -17.88 20.86 20.71
N SER A 535 -18.56 19.99 21.47
CA SER A 535 -19.92 19.50 21.18
C SER A 535 -20.05 18.92 19.78
N ALA A 536 -19.00 18.23 19.29
CA ALA A 536 -18.98 17.65 17.96
C ALA A 536 -19.94 16.46 17.87
N ASP A 537 -20.85 16.52 16.90
CA ASP A 537 -21.84 15.48 16.69
C ASP A 537 -21.20 14.16 16.17
N PRO A 538 -21.57 12.99 16.73
CA PRO A 538 -21.03 11.69 16.29
C PRO A 538 -21.27 11.36 14.81
N MET A 539 -22.37 11.84 14.22
CA MET A 539 -22.68 11.64 12.80
C MET A 539 -21.80 12.53 11.93
N PHE A 540 -21.55 13.78 12.36
CA PHE A 540 -20.58 14.65 11.71
C PHE A 540 -19.17 14.01 11.68
N ILE A 541 -18.69 13.49 12.81
CA ILE A 541 -17.38 12.83 12.90
C ILE A 541 -17.31 11.63 11.93
N LEU A 542 -18.34 10.77 11.95
CA LEU A 542 -18.40 9.59 11.09
C LEU A 542 -18.40 9.95 9.60
N THR A 543 -19.19 10.94 9.20
CA THR A 543 -19.30 11.36 7.78
C THR A 543 -17.99 11.95 7.25
N VAL A 544 -17.29 12.74 8.07
CA VAL A 544 -15.95 13.25 7.72
C VAL A 544 -14.96 12.10 7.52
N ILE A 545 -14.93 11.13 8.44
CA ILE A 545 -14.03 9.98 8.35
C ILE A 545 -14.33 9.12 7.12
N ILE A 546 -15.61 8.85 6.85
CA ILE A 546 -16.06 8.13 5.66
C ILE A 546 -15.62 8.85 4.38
N GLY A 547 -15.79 10.18 4.32
CA GLY A 547 -15.33 11.00 3.19
C GLY A 547 -13.82 10.91 2.97
N ILE A 548 -13.04 10.97 4.05
CA ILE A 548 -11.58 10.81 4.00
C ILE A 548 -11.20 9.40 3.52
N ALA A 549 -11.82 8.36 4.06
CA ALA A 549 -11.56 6.98 3.65
C ALA A 549 -11.81 6.79 2.14
N ALA A 550 -12.93 7.30 1.62
CA ALA A 550 -13.26 7.24 0.20
C ALA A 550 -12.23 7.99 -0.68
N LEU A 551 -11.76 9.16 -0.25
CA LEU A 551 -10.75 9.92 -0.96
C LEU A 551 -9.38 9.23 -0.95
N ILE A 552 -9.01 8.56 0.14
CA ILE A 552 -7.81 7.72 0.20
C ILE A 552 -7.94 6.52 -0.75
N MET A 553 -9.10 5.86 -0.81
CA MET A 553 -9.33 4.77 -1.77
C MET A 553 -9.17 5.24 -3.23
N CYS A 554 -9.73 6.41 -3.55
CA CYS A 554 -9.58 7.04 -4.86
C CYS A 554 -8.09 7.31 -5.17
N TRP A 555 -7.36 7.87 -4.21
CA TRP A 555 -5.94 8.15 -4.35
C TRP A 555 -5.10 6.88 -4.55
N VAL A 556 -5.29 5.85 -3.73
CA VAL A 556 -4.61 4.54 -3.86
C VAL A 556 -4.87 3.93 -5.24
N THR A 557 -6.11 4.01 -5.73
CA THR A 557 -6.47 3.56 -7.08
C THR A 557 -5.72 4.35 -8.15
N GLY A 558 -5.63 5.68 -8.02
CA GLY A 558 -4.85 6.54 -8.91
C GLY A 558 -3.36 6.19 -8.94
N VAL A 559 -2.75 5.95 -7.77
CA VAL A 559 -1.34 5.53 -7.65
C VAL A 559 -1.11 4.19 -8.33
N MET A 560 -2.00 3.22 -8.16
CA MET A 560 -1.92 1.93 -8.85
C MET A 560 -2.16 2.04 -10.36
N ALA A 561 -3.00 2.98 -10.81
CA ALA A 561 -3.17 3.28 -12.23
C ALA A 561 -1.89 3.88 -12.84
N ILE A 562 -1.17 4.75 -12.12
CA ILE A 562 0.14 5.27 -12.54
C ILE A 562 1.15 4.14 -12.73
N LYS A 563 1.17 3.14 -11.83
CA LYS A 563 1.99 1.91 -11.99
C LYS A 563 1.71 1.23 -13.34
N GLY A 564 0.43 0.97 -13.64
CA GLY A 564 0.02 0.30 -14.87
C GLY A 564 0.34 1.13 -16.12
N TRP A 565 0.14 2.44 -16.06
CA TRP A 565 0.52 3.38 -17.13
C TRP A 565 2.02 3.38 -17.39
N ALA A 566 2.84 3.40 -16.34
CA ALA A 566 4.29 3.39 -16.45
C ALA A 566 4.79 2.10 -17.09
N LEU A 567 4.29 0.94 -16.65
CA LEU A 567 4.60 -0.37 -17.26
C LEU A 567 4.27 -0.39 -18.74
N ARG A 568 3.05 0.01 -19.12
CA ARG A 568 2.62 0.06 -20.53
C ARG A 568 3.53 0.96 -21.38
N ARG A 569 4.04 2.04 -20.81
CA ARG A 569 4.88 3.00 -21.53
C ARG A 569 6.30 2.50 -21.74
N GLU A 570 6.90 1.84 -20.76
CA GLU A 570 8.24 1.27 -20.92
C GLU A 570 8.22 0.08 -21.89
N HIS A 571 7.18 -0.75 -21.87
CA HIS A 571 7.00 -1.86 -22.83
C HIS A 571 6.83 -1.41 -24.29
N ARG A 572 6.30 -0.23 -24.56
CA ARG A 572 6.17 0.30 -25.93
C ARG A 572 7.49 0.82 -26.50
N LYS A 573 8.52 0.92 -25.68
CA LYS A 573 9.82 1.52 -26.04
C LYS A 573 10.94 0.50 -26.13
N SER A 574 10.82 -0.62 -25.41
CA SER A 574 11.56 -1.86 -25.67
C SER A 574 11.08 -2.49 -26.96
#